data_AF-A0A812QYG6-F1
#
_entry.id   AF-A0A812QYG6-F1
#
_cell.length_a   1.000
_cell.length_b   1.000
_cell.length_c   1.000
_cell.angle_alpha   90.00
_cell.angle_beta   90.00
_cell.angle_gamma   90.00
#
_symmetry.space_group_name_H-M   'P 1'
#
loop_
_entity.id
_entity.type
_entity.pdbx_description
1 polymer ?
#
loop_
_entity_poly.entity_id
_entity_poly.type
_entity_poly.pdbx_seq_one_letter_code
_entity_poly.pdbx_strand_id
1 'polypeptide(L)'
;MGVSFSLVLTSLSLASFLWNSISEDDSPVTWALQALDSFGNAATVLLLSGSHRLPALSQRMSRHVRPVQHRAVPAKEWSPDWQAKVEELSLRGMTLRSLLQFYHEDLPSVQDWMYVPKEHRTRDVVRRVIIPFTSKEETAYAVSALNRDGAQRPAVMVSHNWGNCFKDLLAAVISDALGESCFNLVAQLLEDDCDVLAGILARSSRLDDRYWICAFAVNQHMSICHSNPYDRDPLTTELHPVCNCKCVNISDPDGHSAPSEINKFDEMMSHLANTGGCRQVIAVDRSFDLFSRAWCVAEIAEGRRLHMSQSLKLASKAIIQQRARSLGKLDVRNMRASSETDKELILNKIKNQRSKNIDDFNVELQSLIFDPESGLMATWHAMDSLQQMGEVGRLIRWGLADAGTGKVWRAWETCE
;
A
#
# COMPACT_ATOMS: atom_id res chain seq x y z
N MET A 1 -9.46 -30.50 11.11
CA MET A 1 -8.42 -31.54 11.37
C MET A 1 -7.63 -31.81 10.10
N GLY A 2 -6.76 -30.87 9.69
CA GLY A 2 -6.06 -30.94 8.40
C GLY A 2 -4.64 -30.39 8.42
N VAL A 3 -4.06 -30.20 9.60
CA VAL A 3 -2.66 -29.78 9.79
C VAL A 3 -1.96 -30.94 10.49
N SER A 4 -1.50 -31.93 9.74
CA SER A 4 -0.66 -32.99 10.32
C SER A 4 0.21 -33.73 9.31
N PHE A 5 -0.21 -33.89 8.05
CA PHE A 5 0.56 -34.72 7.12
C PHE A 5 1.86 -34.07 6.61
N SER A 6 1.83 -32.78 6.25
CA SER A 6 3.03 -32.12 5.72
C SER A 6 4.10 -31.88 6.80
N LEU A 7 3.68 -31.56 8.03
CA LEU A 7 4.59 -31.37 9.18
C LEU A 7 5.28 -32.66 9.57
N VAL A 8 4.56 -33.79 9.56
CA VAL A 8 5.13 -35.11 9.82
C VAL A 8 6.08 -35.52 8.69
N LEU A 9 5.75 -35.22 7.42
CA LEU A 9 6.64 -35.52 6.30
C LEU A 9 7.95 -34.73 6.34
N THR A 10 7.93 -33.42 6.62
CA THR A 10 9.18 -32.63 6.70
C THR A 10 10.04 -33.07 7.88
N SER A 11 9.41 -33.45 9.00
CA SER A 11 10.11 -33.98 10.18
C SER A 11 10.76 -35.34 9.88
N LEU A 12 10.06 -36.22 9.16
CA LEU A 12 10.56 -37.54 8.78
C LEU A 12 11.66 -37.46 7.71
N SER A 13 11.56 -36.55 6.75
CA SER A 13 12.59 -36.32 5.73
C SER A 13 13.88 -35.76 6.33
N LEU A 14 13.78 -34.84 7.30
CA LEU A 14 14.94 -34.30 8.03
C LEU A 14 15.58 -35.38 8.92
N ALA A 15 14.77 -36.20 9.60
CA ALA A 15 15.26 -37.33 10.38
C ALA A 15 15.94 -38.40 9.50
N SER A 16 15.40 -38.69 8.31
CA SER A 16 16.00 -39.64 7.36
C SER A 16 17.29 -39.12 6.74
N PHE A 17 17.40 -37.81 6.49
CA PHE A 17 18.63 -37.19 6.00
C PHE A 17 19.73 -37.22 7.07
N LEU A 18 19.38 -36.94 8.32
CA LEU A 18 20.28 -37.01 9.47
C LEU A 18 20.70 -38.46 9.80
N TRP A 19 19.82 -39.44 9.61
CA TRP A 19 20.14 -40.86 9.79
C TRP A 19 21.20 -41.36 8.80
N ASN A 20 21.20 -40.86 7.56
CA ASN A 20 22.15 -41.25 6.52
C ASN A 20 23.52 -40.53 6.61
N SER A 21 23.68 -39.57 7.51
CA SER A 21 24.96 -38.87 7.76
C SER A 21 25.70 -39.36 9.01
N ILE A 22 25.24 -40.45 9.64
CA ILE A 22 25.86 -41.00 10.84
C ILE A 22 27.14 -41.78 10.45
N SER A 23 28.28 -41.28 10.90
CA SER A 23 29.54 -42.02 10.99
C SER A 23 29.47 -42.97 12.20
N GLU A 24 29.96 -44.21 12.07
CA GLU A 24 29.92 -45.24 13.13
C GLU A 24 30.68 -44.90 14.42
N ASP A 25 31.38 -43.76 14.47
CA ASP A 25 32.26 -43.36 15.59
C ASP A 25 31.70 -42.26 16.52
N ASP A 26 30.48 -41.77 16.28
CA ASP A 26 29.92 -40.70 17.11
C ASP A 26 29.29 -41.21 18.40
N SER A 27 29.76 -40.69 19.55
CA SER A 27 29.23 -41.04 20.85
C SER A 27 27.74 -40.68 20.97
N PRO A 28 26.93 -41.43 21.75
CA PRO A 28 25.52 -41.12 21.95
C PRO A 28 25.25 -39.70 22.49
N VAL A 29 26.25 -39.12 23.17
CA VAL A 29 26.20 -37.78 23.77
C VAL A 29 26.37 -36.69 22.71
N THR A 30 27.27 -36.86 21.75
CA THR A 30 27.48 -35.89 20.65
C THR A 30 26.27 -35.85 19.74
N TRP A 31 25.67 -37.02 19.47
CA TRP A 31 24.39 -37.10 18.74
C TRP A 31 23.25 -36.39 19.47
N ALA A 32 23.11 -36.60 20.79
CA ALA A 32 22.05 -35.96 21.57
C ALA A 32 22.20 -34.43 21.59
N LEU A 33 23.44 -33.92 21.66
CA LEU A 33 23.73 -32.49 21.61
C LEU A 33 23.46 -31.89 20.23
N GLN A 34 23.86 -32.55 19.15
CA GLN A 34 23.57 -32.10 17.77
C GLN A 34 22.08 -32.15 17.44
N ALA A 35 21.36 -33.17 17.93
CA ALA A 35 19.93 -33.27 17.80
C ALA A 35 19.23 -32.16 18.59
N LEU A 36 19.63 -31.90 19.84
CA LEU A 36 19.10 -30.79 20.64
C LEU A 36 19.36 -29.43 20.01
N ASP A 37 20.53 -29.22 19.42
CA ASP A 37 20.87 -27.98 18.72
C ASP A 37 20.03 -27.84 17.43
N SER A 38 19.88 -28.91 16.65
CA SER A 38 19.06 -28.90 15.43
C SER A 38 17.57 -28.69 15.72
N PHE A 39 17.03 -29.35 16.75
CA PHE A 39 15.66 -29.13 17.21
C PHE A 39 15.48 -27.76 17.86
N GLY A 40 16.47 -27.27 18.59
CA GLY A 40 16.51 -25.93 19.16
C GLY A 40 16.48 -24.87 18.07
N ASN A 41 17.27 -25.04 17.02
CA ASN A 41 17.33 -24.16 15.86
C ASN A 41 16.03 -24.24 15.03
N ALA A 42 15.47 -25.43 14.81
CA ALA A 42 14.20 -25.59 14.10
C ALA A 42 13.01 -25.01 14.89
N ALA A 43 12.96 -25.25 16.21
CA ALA A 43 11.95 -24.67 17.10
C ALA A 43 12.11 -23.16 17.17
N THR A 44 13.34 -22.65 17.24
CA THR A 44 13.65 -21.21 17.19
C THR A 44 13.20 -20.63 15.86
N VAL A 45 13.52 -21.23 14.70
CA VAL A 45 13.03 -20.78 13.39
C VAL A 45 11.50 -20.83 13.29
N LEU A 46 10.83 -21.86 13.81
CA LEU A 46 9.36 -21.93 13.87
C LEU A 46 8.74 -20.89 14.80
N LEU A 47 9.42 -20.56 15.91
CA LEU A 47 9.04 -19.53 16.86
C LEU A 47 9.32 -18.11 16.33
N LEU A 48 10.38 -17.92 15.53
CA LEU A 48 10.80 -16.64 14.97
C LEU A 48 10.09 -16.30 13.65
N SER A 49 9.79 -17.30 12.81
CA SER A 49 9.07 -17.13 11.55
C SER A 49 7.59 -16.76 11.72
N GLY A 50 7.05 -16.95 12.94
CA GLY A 50 5.65 -16.69 13.26
C GLY A 50 4.68 -17.75 12.74
N SER A 51 5.16 -18.89 12.24
CA SER A 51 4.31 -19.96 11.65
C SER A 51 3.32 -20.57 12.64
N HIS A 52 3.63 -20.55 13.94
CA HIS A 52 2.75 -21.00 15.02
C HIS A 52 1.75 -19.92 15.48
N ARG A 53 1.85 -18.69 14.95
CA ARG A 53 0.93 -17.56 15.23
C ARG A 53 -0.03 -17.29 14.06
N LEU A 54 -0.60 -18.33 13.49
CA LEU A 54 -1.81 -18.20 12.67
C LEU A 54 -3.04 -18.76 13.40
N PRO A 55 -3.59 -18.07 14.42
CA PRO A 55 -5.02 -17.83 14.36
C PRO A 55 -5.29 -16.86 13.20
N ALA A 56 -6.47 -16.93 12.59
CA ALA A 56 -6.92 -15.92 11.63
C ALA A 56 -6.55 -14.51 12.15
N LEU A 57 -5.54 -13.88 11.53
CA LEU A 57 -5.03 -12.55 11.89
C LEU A 57 -6.00 -11.48 11.37
N SER A 58 -7.24 -11.59 11.82
CA SER A 58 -8.30 -10.60 11.66
C SER A 58 -8.53 -9.80 12.94
N GLN A 59 -7.89 -10.11 14.08
CA GLN A 59 -8.43 -9.60 15.35
C GLN A 59 -7.48 -9.30 16.53
N ARG A 60 -6.14 -9.27 16.38
CA ARG A 60 -5.24 -9.15 17.55
C ARG A 60 -4.29 -7.95 17.64
N MET A 61 -4.60 -6.87 16.94
CA MET A 61 -4.13 -5.51 17.31
C MET A 61 -5.30 -4.56 17.55
N SER A 62 -6.27 -4.99 18.35
CA SER A 62 -7.18 -4.07 19.05
C SER A 62 -7.01 -4.31 20.55
N ARG A 63 -6.07 -3.58 21.17
CA ARG A 63 -6.31 -3.20 22.56
C ARG A 63 -7.67 -2.50 22.57
N HIS A 64 -8.58 -2.96 23.41
CA HIS A 64 -9.89 -2.36 23.60
C HIS A 64 -9.73 -0.87 23.94
N VAL A 65 -9.73 -0.03 22.91
CA VAL A 65 -10.22 1.33 23.03
C VAL A 65 -11.71 1.14 23.24
N ARG A 66 -12.20 1.44 24.45
CA ARG A 66 -13.65 1.51 24.70
C ARG A 66 -14.26 2.36 23.58
N PRO A 67 -15.39 1.94 22.97
CA PRO A 67 -16.07 2.78 21.99
C PRO A 67 -16.47 4.05 22.72
N VAL A 68 -15.73 5.14 22.48
CA VAL A 68 -16.21 6.46 22.81
C VAL A 68 -17.43 6.63 21.92
N GLN A 69 -18.61 6.70 22.54
CA GLN A 69 -19.83 7.08 21.84
C GLN A 69 -19.62 8.49 21.30
N HIS A 70 -19.12 8.57 20.07
CA HIS A 70 -19.10 9.83 19.36
C HIS A 70 -20.55 10.19 19.06
N ARG A 71 -20.98 11.26 19.74
CA ARG A 71 -22.22 11.98 19.43
C ARG A 71 -22.23 12.20 17.93
N ALA A 72 -23.15 11.52 17.23
CA ALA A 72 -23.27 11.58 15.78
C ALA A 72 -23.25 13.05 15.34
N VAL A 73 -22.26 13.41 14.53
CA VAL A 73 -22.31 14.67 13.81
C VAL A 73 -23.58 14.58 12.96
N PRO A 74 -24.50 15.57 13.01
CA PRO A 74 -25.65 15.55 12.13
C PRO A 74 -25.12 15.45 10.71
N ALA A 75 -25.45 14.34 10.05
CA ALA A 75 -25.02 14.08 8.69
C ALA A 75 -25.46 15.28 7.85
N LYS A 76 -24.51 15.89 7.12
CA LYS A 76 -24.89 16.79 6.05
C LYS A 76 -25.74 15.94 5.10
N GLU A 77 -27.00 16.30 4.94
CA GLU A 77 -27.94 15.53 4.14
C GLU A 77 -27.57 15.75 2.67
N TRP A 78 -26.66 14.91 2.19
CA TRP A 78 -26.24 14.90 0.80
C TRP A 78 -27.34 14.28 -0.06
N SER A 79 -27.41 14.71 -1.32
CA SER A 79 -28.40 14.18 -2.27
C SER A 79 -28.27 12.66 -2.44
N PRO A 80 -29.34 11.95 -2.82
CA PRO A 80 -29.28 10.51 -3.12
C PRO A 80 -28.19 10.16 -4.13
N ASP A 81 -28.01 10.98 -5.17
CA ASP A 81 -26.98 10.76 -6.20
C ASP A 81 -25.55 10.85 -5.64
N TRP A 82 -25.32 11.75 -4.68
CA TRP A 82 -24.03 11.85 -4.00
C TRP A 82 -23.73 10.57 -3.21
N GLN A 83 -24.71 10.10 -2.43
CA GLN A 83 -24.57 8.88 -1.64
C GLN A 83 -24.37 7.65 -2.52
N ALA A 84 -25.16 7.51 -3.58
CA ALA A 84 -25.01 6.45 -4.57
C ALA A 84 -23.60 6.44 -5.18
N LYS A 85 -23.05 7.61 -5.52
CA LYS A 85 -21.69 7.71 -6.06
C LYS A 85 -20.62 7.35 -5.02
N VAL A 86 -20.81 7.73 -3.75
CA VAL A 86 -19.92 7.33 -2.64
C VAL A 86 -19.91 5.81 -2.47
N GLU A 87 -21.07 5.18 -2.49
CA GLU A 87 -21.20 3.73 -2.39
C GLU A 87 -20.55 3.02 -3.57
N GLU A 88 -20.83 3.48 -4.79
CA GLU A 88 -20.22 2.98 -6.02
C GLU A 88 -18.69 3.07 -5.98
N LEU A 89 -18.15 4.24 -5.63
CA LEU A 89 -16.70 4.48 -5.55
C LEU A 89 -16.03 3.56 -4.50
N SER A 90 -16.74 3.24 -3.41
CA SER A 90 -16.28 2.33 -2.36
C SER A 90 -16.20 0.86 -2.80
N LEU A 91 -16.77 0.50 -3.96
CA LEU A 91 -16.73 -0.84 -4.52
C LEU A 91 -15.69 -0.99 -5.65
N ARG A 92 -14.79 -0.01 -5.81
CA ARG A 92 -13.76 -0.02 -6.86
C ARG A 92 -12.40 -0.48 -6.32
N GLY A 93 -12.39 -1.54 -5.53
CA GLY A 93 -11.15 -2.19 -5.08
C GLY A 93 -10.58 -3.13 -6.15
N MET A 94 -9.26 -3.29 -6.16
CA MET A 94 -8.54 -4.26 -7.00
C MET A 94 -7.79 -5.26 -6.14
N THR A 95 -7.74 -6.52 -6.55
CA THR A 95 -6.91 -7.55 -5.92
C THR A 95 -5.43 -7.33 -6.25
N LEU A 96 -4.53 -7.81 -5.40
CA LEU A 96 -3.11 -7.86 -5.73
C LEU A 96 -2.82 -8.67 -6.98
N ARG A 97 -3.59 -9.73 -7.23
CA ARG A 97 -3.51 -10.51 -8.46
C ARG A 97 -3.70 -9.63 -9.68
N SER A 98 -4.77 -8.84 -9.71
CA SER A 98 -5.07 -7.95 -10.84
C SER A 98 -4.08 -6.79 -10.94
N LEU A 99 -3.55 -6.29 -9.82
CA LEU A 99 -2.47 -5.28 -9.83
C LEU A 99 -1.15 -5.82 -10.39
N LEU A 100 -0.79 -7.07 -10.05
CA LEU A 100 0.40 -7.74 -10.61
C LEU A 100 0.21 -8.07 -12.09
N GLN A 101 -0.98 -8.53 -12.46
CA GLN A 101 -1.33 -8.76 -13.87
C GLN A 101 -1.22 -7.45 -14.66
N PHE A 102 -1.74 -6.35 -14.11
CA PHE A 102 -1.58 -5.04 -14.74
C PHE A 102 -0.11 -4.66 -14.93
N TYR A 103 0.72 -4.85 -13.91
CA TYR A 103 2.14 -4.49 -13.98
C TYR A 103 2.93 -5.34 -14.98
N HIS A 104 2.65 -6.64 -15.05
CA HIS A 104 3.46 -7.59 -15.80
C HIS A 104 2.94 -7.85 -17.22
N GLU A 105 1.63 -7.80 -17.44
CA GLU A 105 1.00 -8.10 -18.73
C GLU A 105 0.51 -6.83 -19.43
N ASP A 106 -0.32 -6.03 -18.74
CA ASP A 106 -1.02 -4.90 -19.36
C ASP A 106 -0.05 -3.74 -19.66
N LEU A 107 0.81 -3.40 -18.71
CA LEU A 107 1.74 -2.27 -18.81
C LEU A 107 2.77 -2.44 -19.94
N PRO A 108 3.39 -3.63 -20.16
CA PRO A 108 4.27 -3.85 -21.31
C PRO A 108 3.55 -4.01 -22.65
N SER A 109 2.23 -4.21 -22.67
CA SER A 109 1.46 -4.40 -23.90
C SER A 109 1.18 -3.11 -24.69
N VAL A 110 1.51 -1.94 -24.11
CA VAL A 110 1.25 -0.64 -24.72
C VAL A 110 2.13 -0.46 -25.97
N GLN A 111 1.47 -0.19 -27.10
CA GLN A 111 2.17 0.12 -28.35
C GLN A 111 2.83 1.50 -28.27
N ASP A 112 4.02 1.63 -28.85
CA ASP A 112 4.77 2.89 -28.98
C ASP A 112 5.13 3.60 -27.66
N TRP A 113 5.07 2.89 -26.53
CA TRP A 113 5.53 3.39 -25.24
C TRP A 113 6.12 2.26 -24.40
N MET A 114 7.37 2.44 -23.96
CA MET A 114 8.08 1.46 -23.14
C MET A 114 8.13 1.94 -21.69
N TYR A 115 7.54 1.18 -20.78
CA TYR A 115 7.61 1.49 -19.36
C TYR A 115 9.03 1.31 -18.80
N VAL A 116 9.61 2.36 -18.21
CA VAL A 116 10.89 2.33 -17.50
C VAL A 116 10.64 2.51 -16.00
N PRO A 117 10.79 1.45 -15.17
CA PRO A 117 10.31 1.46 -13.78
C PRO A 117 10.95 2.51 -12.86
N LYS A 118 12.19 2.93 -13.15
CA LYS A 118 12.93 3.92 -12.38
C LYS A 118 12.57 5.37 -12.72
N GLU A 119 12.01 5.60 -13.90
CA GLU A 119 11.78 6.94 -14.46
C GLU A 119 10.29 7.28 -14.47
N HIS A 120 9.44 6.32 -14.84
CA HIS A 120 8.01 6.54 -14.98
C HIS A 120 7.27 6.55 -13.64
N ARG A 121 6.57 7.67 -13.44
CA ARG A 121 5.74 7.98 -12.30
C ARG A 121 4.32 7.47 -12.52
N THR A 122 3.54 7.47 -11.44
CA THR A 122 2.14 7.03 -11.51
C THR A 122 1.32 7.88 -12.49
N ARG A 123 1.58 9.18 -12.58
CA ARG A 123 0.94 10.06 -13.58
C ARG A 123 1.18 9.59 -15.02
N ASP A 124 2.38 9.09 -15.32
CA ASP A 124 2.77 8.69 -16.68
C ASP A 124 1.98 7.44 -17.05
N VAL A 125 1.88 6.48 -16.12
CA VAL A 125 1.07 5.26 -16.25
C VAL A 125 -0.42 5.60 -16.41
N VAL A 126 -0.95 6.56 -15.65
CA VAL A 126 -2.33 7.01 -15.80
C VAL A 126 -2.59 7.54 -17.20
N ARG A 127 -1.71 8.40 -17.70
CA ARG A 127 -1.85 9.07 -19.01
C ARG A 127 -1.60 8.13 -20.19
N ARG A 128 -0.61 7.25 -20.09
CA ARG A 128 -0.16 6.38 -21.20
C ARG A 128 -0.88 5.05 -21.25
N VAL A 129 -1.44 4.58 -20.13
CA VAL A 129 -1.98 3.22 -20.03
C VAL A 129 -3.42 3.24 -19.56
N ILE A 130 -3.69 3.71 -18.35
CA ILE A 130 -5.04 3.60 -17.74
C ILE A 130 -6.09 4.32 -18.59
N ILE A 131 -5.85 5.60 -18.93
CA ILE A 131 -6.80 6.39 -19.74
C ILE A 131 -7.01 5.75 -21.12
N PRO A 132 -5.97 5.43 -21.92
CA PRO A 132 -6.15 4.76 -23.21
C PRO A 132 -6.90 3.44 -23.10
N PHE A 133 -6.56 2.61 -22.10
CA PHE A 133 -7.13 1.26 -21.94
C PHE A 133 -8.62 1.31 -21.63
N THR A 134 -9.06 2.28 -20.83
CA THR A 134 -10.48 2.41 -20.49
C THR A 134 -11.24 3.38 -21.41
N SER A 135 -10.61 3.93 -22.46
CA SER A 135 -11.21 4.95 -23.32
C SER A 135 -12.47 4.52 -24.06
N LYS A 136 -12.58 3.24 -24.42
CA LYS A 136 -13.76 2.69 -25.10
C LYS A 136 -14.98 2.61 -24.19
N GLU A 137 -14.75 2.32 -22.90
CA GLU A 137 -15.79 2.14 -21.88
C GLU A 137 -16.05 3.43 -21.08
N GLU A 138 -15.12 4.38 -21.14
CA GLU A 138 -15.17 5.66 -20.45
C GLU A 138 -15.37 5.52 -18.94
N THR A 139 -14.74 4.50 -18.35
CA THR A 139 -14.90 4.10 -16.95
C THR A 139 -13.56 4.05 -16.19
N ALA A 140 -13.63 3.86 -14.87
CA ALA A 140 -12.46 3.62 -14.03
C ALA A 140 -11.86 2.23 -14.30
N TYR A 141 -10.54 2.10 -14.24
CA TYR A 141 -9.86 0.82 -14.53
C TYR A 141 -10.40 -0.33 -13.68
N ALA A 142 -10.61 -0.07 -12.39
CA ALA A 142 -11.07 -1.06 -11.42
C ALA A 142 -12.43 -1.69 -11.75
N VAL A 143 -13.24 -1.08 -12.61
CA VAL A 143 -14.55 -1.62 -13.04
C VAL A 143 -14.65 -1.79 -14.55
N SER A 144 -13.54 -1.63 -15.27
CA SER A 144 -13.47 -1.87 -16.71
C SER A 144 -13.47 -3.36 -17.02
N ALA A 145 -13.81 -3.74 -18.25
CA ALA A 145 -13.75 -5.16 -18.67
C ALA A 145 -12.33 -5.76 -18.63
N LEU A 146 -11.29 -4.91 -18.56
CA LEU A 146 -9.90 -5.34 -18.41
C LEU A 146 -9.61 -5.82 -16.99
N ASN A 147 -10.29 -5.28 -15.96
CA ASN A 147 -10.14 -5.75 -14.60
C ASN A 147 -11.08 -6.94 -14.33
N ARG A 148 -10.51 -8.10 -14.06
CA ARG A 148 -11.25 -9.36 -13.87
C ARG A 148 -11.91 -9.49 -12.50
N ASP A 149 -11.65 -8.58 -11.57
CA ASP A 149 -12.19 -8.68 -10.21
C ASP A 149 -13.68 -8.29 -10.12
N GLY A 150 -14.16 -7.46 -11.06
CA GLY A 150 -15.46 -6.80 -10.94
C GLY A 150 -15.55 -5.82 -9.76
N ALA A 151 -16.77 -5.37 -9.45
CA ALA A 151 -17.01 -4.46 -8.33
C ALA A 151 -16.84 -5.20 -6.99
N GLN A 152 -15.91 -4.73 -6.17
CA GLN A 152 -15.60 -5.31 -4.87
C GLN A 152 -15.11 -4.26 -3.87
N ARG A 153 -15.47 -4.46 -2.59
CA ARG A 153 -15.06 -3.57 -1.51
C ARG A 153 -13.57 -3.78 -1.18
N PRO A 154 -12.74 -2.72 -1.15
CA PRO A 154 -11.36 -2.82 -0.69
C PRO A 154 -11.29 -3.10 0.81
N ALA A 155 -10.26 -3.80 1.24
CA ALA A 155 -9.89 -3.90 2.65
C ALA A 155 -8.90 -2.79 3.06
N VAL A 156 -8.24 -2.20 2.06
CA VAL A 156 -7.17 -1.22 2.26
C VAL A 156 -7.34 -0.06 1.29
N MET A 157 -7.30 1.17 1.78
CA MET A 157 -7.15 2.36 0.96
C MET A 157 -5.70 2.80 0.91
N VAL A 158 -5.22 3.20 -0.27
CA VAL A 158 -3.84 3.63 -0.47
C VAL A 158 -3.79 5.13 -0.73
N SER A 159 -3.19 5.87 0.20
CA SER A 159 -2.83 7.27 0.00
C SER A 159 -1.43 7.36 -0.61
N HIS A 160 -1.33 7.99 -1.78
CA HIS A 160 -0.10 8.09 -2.54
C HIS A 160 0.00 9.38 -3.34
N ASN A 161 1.23 9.73 -3.72
CA ASN A 161 1.52 10.84 -4.61
C ASN A 161 1.62 10.34 -6.06
N TRP A 162 0.96 11.00 -7.01
CA TRP A 162 1.11 10.68 -8.43
C TRP A 162 2.50 11.01 -9.00
N GLY A 163 3.28 11.82 -8.29
CA GLY A 163 4.70 12.03 -8.55
C GLY A 163 5.59 10.85 -8.13
N ASN A 164 5.09 9.88 -7.37
CA ASN A 164 5.85 8.69 -7.00
C ASN A 164 6.10 7.80 -8.22
N CYS A 165 7.28 7.15 -8.26
CA CYS A 165 7.56 6.09 -9.23
C CYS A 165 6.47 5.03 -9.12
N PHE A 166 5.91 4.60 -10.25
CA PHE A 166 4.78 3.67 -10.23
C PHE A 166 5.17 2.31 -9.65
N LYS A 167 6.41 1.86 -9.90
CA LYS A 167 7.01 0.68 -9.29
C LYS A 167 7.01 0.77 -7.77
N ASP A 168 7.45 1.90 -7.22
CA ASP A 168 7.53 2.10 -5.76
C ASP A 168 6.13 2.13 -5.11
N LEU A 169 5.12 2.67 -5.81
CA LEU A 169 3.72 2.57 -5.37
C LEU A 169 3.28 1.10 -5.25
N LEU A 170 3.44 0.29 -6.29
CA LEU A 170 3.07 -1.12 -6.22
C LEU A 170 3.91 -1.90 -5.21
N ALA A 171 5.20 -1.59 -5.11
CA ALA A 171 6.07 -2.18 -4.10
C ALA A 171 5.57 -1.89 -2.69
N ALA A 172 5.12 -0.67 -2.39
CA ALA A 172 4.55 -0.31 -1.10
C ALA A 172 3.26 -1.11 -0.80
N VAL A 173 2.41 -1.33 -1.80
CA VAL A 173 1.18 -2.13 -1.69
C VAL A 173 1.48 -3.62 -1.45
N ILE A 174 2.45 -4.18 -2.16
CA ILE A 174 2.86 -5.58 -1.99
C ILE A 174 3.57 -5.77 -0.64
N SER A 175 4.48 -4.87 -0.27
CA SER A 175 5.11 -4.85 1.05
C SER A 175 4.09 -4.82 2.17
N ASP A 176 3.00 -4.05 1.99
CA ASP A 176 1.92 -4.03 2.93
C ASP A 176 1.26 -5.41 3.14
N ALA A 177 0.91 -6.11 2.06
CA ALA A 177 0.31 -7.44 2.15
C ALA A 177 1.25 -8.50 2.76
N LEU A 178 2.55 -8.36 2.48
CA LEU A 178 3.60 -9.21 3.03
C LEU A 178 3.97 -8.85 4.48
N GLY A 179 3.46 -7.73 5.01
CA GLY A 179 3.77 -7.27 6.37
C GLY A 179 5.16 -6.64 6.50
N GLU A 180 5.75 -6.19 5.39
CA GLU A 180 7.03 -5.48 5.36
C GLU A 180 6.85 -4.00 5.66
N SER A 181 7.78 -3.43 6.43
CA SER A 181 7.84 -1.99 6.69
C SER A 181 8.46 -1.22 5.51
N CYS A 182 9.50 -1.81 4.90
CA CYS A 182 10.22 -1.25 3.77
C CYS A 182 9.74 -1.86 2.45
N PHE A 183 9.88 -1.10 1.35
CA PHE A 183 9.53 -1.59 0.01
C PHE A 183 10.71 -1.71 -0.96
N ASN A 184 11.94 -1.36 -0.59
CA ASN A 184 13.10 -1.47 -1.50
C ASN A 184 13.29 -2.88 -2.07
N LEU A 185 13.30 -3.92 -1.22
CA LEU A 185 13.47 -5.30 -1.68
C LEU A 185 12.36 -5.69 -2.68
N VAL A 186 11.11 -5.38 -2.35
CA VAL A 186 9.96 -5.66 -3.22
C VAL A 186 10.05 -4.87 -4.52
N ALA A 187 10.50 -3.61 -4.46
CA ALA A 187 10.71 -2.78 -5.64
C ALA A 187 11.84 -3.31 -6.53
N GLN A 188 12.88 -3.93 -5.95
CA GLN A 188 13.94 -4.57 -6.73
C GLN A 188 13.41 -5.85 -7.40
N LEU A 189 12.68 -6.69 -6.64
CA LEU A 189 12.07 -7.91 -7.18
C LEU A 189 11.01 -7.64 -8.24
N LEU A 190 10.23 -6.54 -8.15
CA LEU A 190 9.31 -6.16 -9.22
C LEU A 190 10.03 -5.88 -10.54
N GLU A 191 11.25 -5.35 -10.49
CA GLU A 191 12.05 -5.05 -11.69
C GLU A 191 12.74 -6.30 -12.25
N ASP A 192 13.28 -7.15 -11.36
CA ASP A 192 14.09 -8.29 -11.77
C ASP A 192 13.27 -9.57 -12.03
N ASP A 193 12.26 -9.85 -11.20
CA ASP A 193 11.50 -11.08 -11.23
C ASP A 193 10.15 -10.97 -10.49
N CYS A 194 9.13 -10.54 -11.22
CA CYS A 194 7.76 -10.42 -10.72
C CYS A 194 7.16 -11.78 -10.30
N ASP A 195 7.57 -12.89 -10.94
CA ASP A 195 7.04 -14.22 -10.68
C ASP A 195 7.38 -14.72 -9.27
N VAL A 196 8.57 -14.36 -8.77
CA VAL A 196 8.96 -14.62 -7.37
C VAL A 196 7.96 -13.98 -6.41
N LEU A 197 7.60 -12.70 -6.63
CA LEU A 197 6.63 -12.00 -5.78
C LEU A 197 5.23 -12.63 -5.87
N ALA A 198 4.76 -12.95 -7.08
CA ALA A 198 3.49 -13.63 -7.28
C ALA A 198 3.45 -14.98 -6.55
N GLY A 199 4.53 -15.77 -6.62
CA GLY A 199 4.67 -17.04 -5.91
C GLY A 199 4.66 -16.89 -4.38
N ILE A 200 5.32 -15.86 -3.85
CA ILE A 200 5.33 -15.56 -2.41
C ILE A 200 3.93 -15.17 -1.91
N LEU A 201 3.25 -14.29 -2.64
CA LEU A 201 1.89 -13.86 -2.32
C LEU A 201 0.90 -15.03 -2.44
N ALA A 202 1.05 -15.90 -3.43
CA ALA A 202 0.23 -17.10 -3.60
C ALA A 202 0.36 -18.04 -2.39
N ARG A 203 1.60 -18.39 -2.01
CA ARG A 203 1.85 -19.25 -0.84
C ARG A 203 1.39 -18.62 0.48
N SER A 204 1.40 -17.29 0.54
CA SER A 204 0.91 -16.55 1.71
C SER A 204 -0.62 -16.34 1.68
N SER A 205 -1.33 -16.82 0.66
CA SER A 205 -2.77 -16.60 0.45
C SER A 205 -3.16 -15.12 0.47
N ARG A 206 -2.31 -14.26 -0.12
CA ARG A 206 -2.47 -12.79 -0.13
C ARG A 206 -2.84 -12.22 -1.50
N LEU A 207 -2.81 -13.02 -2.57
CA LEU A 207 -3.11 -12.53 -3.92
C LEU A 207 -4.48 -11.86 -4.05
N ASP A 208 -5.44 -12.25 -3.20
CA ASP A 208 -6.79 -11.73 -3.23
C ASP A 208 -7.01 -10.60 -2.19
N ASP A 209 -5.93 -10.09 -1.55
CA ASP A 209 -6.00 -8.87 -0.74
C ASP A 209 -6.40 -7.68 -1.65
N ARG A 210 -7.36 -6.87 -1.18
CA ARG A 210 -8.05 -5.85 -2.00
C ARG A 210 -7.68 -4.43 -1.61
N TYR A 211 -7.23 -3.66 -2.59
CA TYR A 211 -6.72 -2.30 -2.43
C TYR A 211 -7.53 -1.31 -3.26
N TRP A 212 -7.80 -0.14 -2.68
CA TRP A 212 -8.31 1.02 -3.39
C TRP A 212 -7.17 2.00 -3.64
N ILE A 213 -6.91 2.27 -4.91
CA ILE A 213 -5.83 3.15 -5.37
C ILE A 213 -6.45 4.14 -6.34
N CYS A 214 -6.35 5.44 -6.06
CA CYS A 214 -7.12 6.45 -6.80
C CYS A 214 -6.81 6.45 -8.30
N ALA A 215 -5.58 6.11 -8.70
CA ALA A 215 -5.19 5.99 -10.11
C ALA A 215 -6.09 4.99 -10.88
N PHE A 216 -6.48 3.89 -10.24
CA PHE A 216 -7.30 2.83 -10.83
C PHE A 216 -8.80 2.96 -10.51
N ALA A 217 -9.13 3.46 -9.33
CA ALA A 217 -10.50 3.49 -8.82
C ALA A 217 -11.30 4.72 -9.28
N VAL A 218 -10.63 5.86 -9.54
CA VAL A 218 -11.29 7.06 -10.07
C VAL A 218 -11.44 6.95 -11.58
N ASN A 219 -12.59 7.38 -12.10
CA ASN A 219 -12.83 7.48 -13.53
C ASN A 219 -12.08 8.69 -14.11
N GLN A 220 -10.88 8.41 -14.63
CA GLN A 220 -9.99 9.42 -15.21
C GLN A 220 -10.60 10.14 -16.41
N HIS A 221 -11.59 9.54 -17.09
CA HIS A 221 -12.27 10.14 -18.24
C HIS A 221 -13.17 11.30 -17.84
N MET A 222 -13.78 11.24 -16.66
CA MET A 222 -14.59 12.33 -16.12
C MET A 222 -13.76 13.38 -15.39
N SER A 223 -12.48 13.14 -15.14
CA SER A 223 -11.64 14.05 -14.35
C SER A 223 -10.60 14.80 -15.17
N ILE A 224 -9.75 14.11 -15.94
CA ILE A 224 -8.52 14.73 -16.47
C ILE A 224 -8.21 14.40 -17.94
N CYS A 225 -8.94 13.48 -18.59
CA CYS A 225 -8.46 12.87 -19.83
C CYS A 225 -8.35 13.80 -21.06
N HIS A 226 -9.12 14.90 -21.16
CA HIS A 226 -9.16 15.77 -22.34
C HIS A 226 -8.15 16.91 -22.32
N SER A 227 -7.44 17.10 -21.19
CA SER A 227 -6.44 18.15 -21.07
C SER A 227 -5.16 17.60 -20.46
N ASN A 228 -4.04 17.96 -21.07
CA ASN A 228 -2.72 17.71 -20.53
C ASN A 228 -1.81 18.94 -20.75
N PRO A 229 -1.96 19.98 -19.92
CA PRO A 229 -1.15 21.19 -20.08
C PRO A 229 0.32 21.01 -19.67
N TYR A 230 0.65 20.00 -18.84
CA TYR A 230 1.96 19.97 -18.17
C TYR A 230 2.63 18.59 -18.07
N ASP A 231 1.89 17.47 -18.09
CA ASP A 231 2.48 16.15 -17.84
C ASP A 231 3.28 15.71 -19.07
N ARG A 232 4.59 15.60 -18.88
CA ARG A 232 5.55 15.22 -19.91
C ARG A 232 6.17 13.89 -19.55
N ASP A 233 6.37 13.09 -20.57
CA ASP A 233 7.12 11.86 -20.50
C ASP A 233 8.57 12.17 -20.09
N PRO A 234 9.10 11.56 -19.02
CA PRO A 234 10.40 11.93 -18.46
C PRO A 234 11.58 11.58 -19.39
N LEU A 235 11.39 10.67 -20.34
CA LEU A 235 12.45 10.23 -21.26
C LEU A 235 12.46 11.05 -22.55
N THR A 236 11.28 11.27 -23.12
CA THR A 236 11.13 11.98 -24.41
C THR A 236 10.89 13.47 -24.24
N THR A 237 10.47 13.92 -23.05
CA THR A 237 10.01 15.29 -22.72
C THR A 237 8.76 15.75 -23.47
N GLU A 238 8.16 14.88 -24.28
CA GLU A 238 6.92 15.14 -24.99
C GLU A 238 5.72 15.15 -24.04
N LEU A 239 4.70 15.95 -24.37
CA LEU A 239 3.43 15.90 -23.63
C LEU A 239 2.76 14.55 -23.85
N HIS A 240 2.23 13.95 -22.79
CA HIS A 240 1.40 12.76 -22.95
C HIS A 240 0.16 13.06 -23.80
N PRO A 241 -0.31 12.08 -24.59
CA PRO A 241 -1.49 12.24 -25.42
C PRO A 241 -2.74 12.52 -24.58
N VAL A 242 -3.66 13.29 -25.16
CA VAL A 242 -5.01 13.49 -24.61
C VAL A 242 -5.98 12.47 -25.20
N CYS A 243 -7.03 12.14 -24.45
CA CYS A 243 -8.06 11.22 -24.91
C CYS A 243 -9.03 11.92 -25.89
N ASN A 244 -9.55 11.16 -26.86
CA ASN A 244 -10.58 11.58 -27.80
C ASN A 244 -11.95 10.96 -27.49
N CYS A 245 -12.19 10.58 -26.23
CA CYS A 245 -13.48 10.00 -25.82
C CYS A 245 -14.58 11.07 -25.82
N LYS A 246 -15.84 10.64 -25.61
CA LYS A 246 -17.00 11.53 -25.62
C LYS A 246 -17.34 12.08 -24.24
N CYS A 247 -16.68 11.59 -23.20
CA CYS A 247 -16.85 12.10 -21.85
C CYS A 247 -16.58 13.61 -21.78
N VAL A 248 -17.17 14.26 -20.80
CA VAL A 248 -16.84 15.66 -20.48
C VAL A 248 -16.20 15.66 -19.11
N ASN A 249 -15.04 16.30 -18.98
CA ASN A 249 -14.43 16.45 -17.66
C ASN A 249 -15.35 17.32 -16.79
N ILE A 250 -15.69 16.81 -15.62
CA ILE A 250 -16.59 17.46 -14.68
C ILE A 250 -15.85 18.65 -14.08
N SER A 251 -16.40 19.85 -14.25
CA SER A 251 -15.97 21.03 -13.52
C SER A 251 -16.68 21.07 -12.17
N ASP A 252 -15.91 21.21 -11.10
CA ASP A 252 -16.39 21.19 -9.72
C ASP A 252 -15.71 22.28 -8.88
N PRO A 253 -15.88 23.57 -9.24
CA PRO A 253 -15.15 24.66 -8.61
C PRO A 253 -15.52 24.87 -7.13
N ASP A 254 -16.68 24.40 -6.69
CA ASP A 254 -17.18 24.52 -5.33
C ASP A 254 -17.05 23.23 -4.50
N GLY A 255 -16.60 22.12 -5.11
CA GLY A 255 -16.44 20.83 -4.44
C GLY A 255 -17.77 20.19 -4.04
N HIS A 256 -18.87 20.53 -4.72
CA HIS A 256 -20.23 20.05 -4.39
C HIS A 256 -20.92 19.33 -5.55
N SER A 257 -20.25 19.18 -6.69
CA SER A 257 -20.77 18.43 -7.84
C SER A 257 -21.02 16.96 -7.51
N ALA A 258 -22.27 16.50 -7.60
CA ALA A 258 -22.64 15.11 -7.37
C ALA A 258 -21.96 14.14 -8.37
N PRO A 259 -21.80 14.48 -9.66
CA PRO A 259 -21.06 13.64 -10.60
C PRO A 259 -19.55 13.51 -10.32
N SER A 260 -18.92 14.52 -9.70
CA SER A 260 -17.47 14.55 -9.45
C SER A 260 -17.06 13.44 -8.48
N GLU A 261 -16.04 12.64 -8.79
CA GLU A 261 -15.61 11.55 -7.90
C GLU A 261 -14.57 12.01 -6.87
N ILE A 262 -13.81 13.05 -7.19
CA ILE A 262 -12.67 13.51 -6.40
C ILE A 262 -13.13 14.22 -5.12
N ASN A 263 -14.27 14.90 -5.15
CA ASN A 263 -14.82 15.61 -3.99
C ASN A 263 -15.47 14.70 -2.94
N LYS A 264 -15.54 13.37 -3.18
CA LYS A 264 -16.21 12.37 -2.33
C LYS A 264 -15.27 11.56 -1.44
N PHE A 265 -13.98 11.88 -1.43
CA PHE A 265 -12.99 11.02 -0.78
C PHE A 265 -13.25 10.87 0.72
N ASP A 266 -13.57 11.94 1.46
CA ASP A 266 -13.88 11.84 2.90
C ASP A 266 -15.13 11.00 3.17
N GLU A 267 -16.21 11.22 2.43
CA GLU A 267 -17.43 10.43 2.56
C GLU A 267 -17.21 8.96 2.19
N MET A 268 -16.40 8.69 1.16
CA MET A 268 -16.00 7.35 0.75
C MET A 268 -15.11 6.68 1.80
N MET A 269 -14.16 7.39 2.38
CA MET A 269 -13.34 6.92 3.50
C MET A 269 -14.21 6.59 4.71
N SER A 270 -15.15 7.48 5.06
CA SER A 270 -16.08 7.26 6.16
C SER A 270 -16.95 6.03 5.91
N HIS A 271 -17.46 5.86 4.69
CA HIS A 271 -18.22 4.68 4.31
C HIS A 271 -17.40 3.40 4.40
N LEU A 272 -16.17 3.39 3.88
CA LEU A 272 -15.25 2.24 3.96
C LEU A 272 -14.89 1.87 5.41
N ALA A 273 -14.63 2.86 6.26
CA ALA A 273 -14.34 2.65 7.68
C ALA A 273 -15.54 2.00 8.40
N ASN A 274 -16.75 2.51 8.15
CA ASN A 274 -17.98 2.06 8.82
C ASN A 274 -18.49 0.70 8.35
N THR A 275 -18.27 0.35 7.07
CA THR A 275 -18.86 -0.87 6.47
C THR A 275 -17.91 -2.06 6.39
N GLY A 276 -16.59 -1.83 6.44
CA GLY A 276 -15.61 -2.89 6.18
C GLY A 276 -14.39 -2.89 7.09
N GLY A 277 -14.29 -1.96 8.05
CA GLY A 277 -13.08 -1.80 8.86
C GLY A 277 -11.84 -1.52 8.02
N CYS A 278 -12.02 -0.78 6.91
CA CYS A 278 -10.97 -0.50 5.96
C CYS A 278 -9.78 0.18 6.66
N ARG A 279 -8.57 -0.31 6.38
CA ARG A 279 -7.32 0.28 6.87
C ARG A 279 -6.69 1.17 5.80
N GLN A 280 -5.71 1.98 6.16
CA GLN A 280 -5.02 2.87 5.24
C GLN A 280 -3.53 2.52 5.14
N VAL A 281 -3.03 2.50 3.93
CA VAL A 281 -1.60 2.42 3.61
C VAL A 281 -1.16 3.75 3.05
N ILE A 282 -0.07 4.28 3.58
CA ILE A 282 0.53 5.54 3.14
C ILE A 282 1.82 5.18 2.41
N ALA A 283 1.77 5.21 1.08
CA ALA A 283 2.88 4.87 0.21
C ALA A 283 3.74 6.11 -0.06
N VAL A 284 4.77 6.31 0.76
CA VAL A 284 5.62 7.51 0.73
C VAL A 284 6.68 7.37 -0.36
N ASP A 285 6.76 8.37 -1.22
CA ASP A 285 7.81 8.45 -2.23
C ASP A 285 9.20 8.73 -1.61
N ARG A 286 10.27 8.41 -2.35
CA ARG A 286 11.65 8.55 -1.87
C ARG A 286 12.03 9.99 -1.51
N SER A 287 11.36 10.99 -2.10
CA SER A 287 11.58 12.41 -1.81
C SER A 287 10.75 12.94 -0.65
N PHE A 288 9.83 12.14 -0.09
CA PHE A 288 8.81 12.55 0.89
C PHE A 288 7.86 13.65 0.36
N ASP A 289 7.77 13.81 -0.95
CA ASP A 289 6.89 14.76 -1.62
C ASP A 289 5.42 14.48 -1.34
N LEU A 290 5.05 13.26 -0.97
CA LEU A 290 3.70 12.93 -0.48
C LEU A 290 3.22 13.88 0.61
N PHE A 291 4.09 14.23 1.57
CA PHE A 291 3.73 15.15 2.65
C PHE A 291 3.67 16.61 2.20
N SER A 292 4.16 16.92 0.99
CA SER A 292 3.99 18.24 0.37
C SER A 292 2.68 18.36 -0.42
N ARG A 293 1.88 17.29 -0.52
CA ARG A 293 0.60 17.27 -1.26
C ARG A 293 -0.57 17.44 -0.30
N ALA A 294 -1.32 18.54 -0.47
CA ALA A 294 -2.41 18.90 0.44
C ALA A 294 -3.48 17.80 0.51
N TRP A 295 -3.83 17.21 -0.64
CA TRP A 295 -4.78 16.09 -0.73
C TRP A 295 -4.32 14.85 0.05
N CYS A 296 -3.08 14.41 -0.13
CA CYS A 296 -2.55 13.23 0.56
C CYS A 296 -2.54 13.45 2.08
N VAL A 297 -2.18 14.64 2.54
CA VAL A 297 -2.18 14.98 3.96
C VAL A 297 -3.59 15.07 4.54
N ALA A 298 -4.55 15.60 3.78
CA ALA A 298 -5.95 15.60 4.17
C ALA A 298 -6.50 14.17 4.33
N GLU A 299 -6.20 13.26 3.38
CA GLU A 299 -6.57 11.84 3.49
C GLU A 299 -5.95 11.16 4.72
N ILE A 300 -4.70 11.46 5.05
CA ILE A 300 -4.04 10.90 6.24
C ILE A 300 -4.70 11.39 7.52
N ALA A 301 -5.01 12.70 7.60
CA ALA A 301 -5.69 13.26 8.76
C ALA A 301 -7.12 12.69 8.90
N GLU A 302 -7.83 12.53 7.78
CA GLU A 302 -9.18 11.96 7.75
C GLU A 302 -9.18 10.48 8.17
N GLY A 303 -8.22 9.68 7.71
CA GLY A 303 -8.05 8.30 8.16
C GLY A 303 -7.84 8.20 9.68
N ARG A 304 -7.03 9.10 10.27
CA ARG A 304 -6.87 9.18 11.74
C ARG A 304 -8.18 9.52 12.43
N ARG A 305 -8.91 10.51 11.91
CA ARG A 305 -10.20 10.96 12.45
C ARG A 305 -11.26 9.84 12.44
N LEU A 306 -11.22 8.99 11.41
CA LEU A 306 -12.09 7.82 11.25
C LEU A 306 -11.59 6.59 12.00
N HIS A 307 -10.48 6.70 12.75
CA HIS A 307 -9.84 5.58 13.44
C HIS A 307 -9.47 4.40 12.53
N MET A 308 -9.19 4.67 11.25
CA MET A 308 -8.63 3.66 10.36
C MET A 308 -7.24 3.27 10.87
N SER A 309 -6.91 1.98 10.84
CA SER A 309 -5.54 1.55 11.11
C SER A 309 -4.65 2.06 9.98
N GLN A 310 -3.64 2.88 10.30
CA GLN A 310 -2.74 3.47 9.31
C GLN A 310 -1.38 2.79 9.36
N SER A 311 -0.80 2.51 8.20
CA SER A 311 0.57 2.00 8.10
C SER A 311 1.37 2.80 7.08
N LEU A 312 2.59 3.16 7.48
CA LEU A 312 3.53 3.91 6.65
C LEU A 312 4.46 2.94 5.91
N LYS A 313 4.56 3.07 4.59
CA LYS A 313 5.48 2.28 3.76
C LYS A 313 6.53 3.20 3.15
N LEU A 314 7.78 2.84 3.38
CA LEU A 314 8.95 3.64 3.00
C LEU A 314 9.93 2.79 2.19
N ALA A 315 10.75 3.44 1.37
CA ALA A 315 11.77 2.73 0.60
C ALA A 315 12.76 2.03 1.54
N SER A 316 13.30 2.76 2.52
CA SER A 316 14.17 2.21 3.57
C SER A 316 14.12 3.03 4.86
N LYS A 317 14.63 2.45 5.95
CA LYS A 317 14.78 3.14 7.25
C LYS A 317 15.71 4.35 7.18
N ALA A 318 16.78 4.27 6.39
CA ALA A 318 17.79 5.31 6.27
C ALA A 318 17.20 6.64 5.78
N ILE A 319 16.16 6.59 4.94
CA ILE A 319 15.52 7.79 4.39
C ILE A 319 14.81 8.59 5.51
N ILE A 320 14.25 7.93 6.54
CA ILE A 320 13.65 8.66 7.67
C ILE A 320 14.71 9.50 8.37
N GLN A 321 15.87 8.92 8.68
CA GLN A 321 16.95 9.64 9.38
C GLN A 321 17.43 10.85 8.56
N GLN A 322 17.52 10.69 7.24
CA GLN A 322 17.92 11.76 6.33
C GLN A 322 16.87 12.88 6.22
N ARG A 323 15.57 12.53 6.25
CA ARG A 323 14.46 13.44 5.91
C ARG A 323 13.57 13.88 7.07
N ALA A 324 13.77 13.34 8.28
CA ALA A 324 12.98 13.71 9.46
C ALA A 324 13.01 15.23 9.72
N ARG A 325 14.16 15.88 9.49
CA ARG A 325 14.30 17.33 9.67
C ARG A 325 13.43 18.15 8.70
N SER A 326 13.27 17.71 7.44
CA SER A 326 12.43 18.43 6.47
C SER A 326 10.94 18.35 6.81
N LEU A 327 10.54 17.30 7.53
CA LEU A 327 9.14 17.04 7.88
C LEU A 327 8.71 17.77 9.16
N GLY A 328 9.63 18.15 10.04
CA GLY A 328 9.34 18.96 11.24
C GLY A 328 8.83 20.38 10.95
N LYS A 329 8.77 20.79 9.67
CA LYS A 329 8.28 22.10 9.21
C LYS A 329 7.06 22.00 8.29
N LEU A 330 6.36 20.86 8.29
CA LEU A 330 5.15 20.71 7.48
C LEU A 330 4.08 21.70 7.93
N ASP A 331 3.59 22.46 6.95
CA ASP A 331 2.44 23.34 7.07
C ASP A 331 1.56 23.14 5.83
N VAL A 332 0.30 22.79 6.04
CA VAL A 332 -0.67 22.55 4.96
C VAL A 332 -0.84 23.76 4.02
N ARG A 333 -0.61 24.98 4.51
CA ARG A 333 -0.64 26.21 3.69
C ARG A 333 0.46 26.24 2.64
N ASN A 334 1.59 25.57 2.90
CA ASN A 334 2.74 25.52 1.99
C ASN A 334 2.69 24.31 1.05
N MET A 335 1.68 23.45 1.19
CA MET A 335 1.51 22.27 0.35
C MET A 335 0.97 22.62 -1.04
N ARG A 336 1.20 21.70 -1.98
CA ARG A 336 0.80 21.78 -3.38
C ARG A 336 -0.49 21.01 -3.60
N ALA A 337 -1.35 21.54 -4.46
CA ALA A 337 -2.48 20.84 -5.05
C ALA A 337 -2.38 20.90 -6.58
N SER A 338 -3.33 20.30 -7.29
CA SER A 338 -3.35 20.32 -8.76
C SER A 338 -3.73 21.70 -9.30
N SER A 339 -4.57 22.43 -8.57
CA SER A 339 -4.90 23.84 -8.80
C SER A 339 -4.94 24.61 -7.46
N GLU A 340 -4.85 25.94 -7.52
CA GLU A 340 -5.04 26.77 -6.31
C GLU A 340 -6.46 26.67 -5.76
N THR A 341 -7.47 26.50 -6.64
CA THR A 341 -8.86 26.25 -6.21
C THR A 341 -8.98 25.00 -5.35
N ASP A 342 -8.34 23.88 -5.74
CA ASP A 342 -8.34 22.67 -4.92
C ASP A 342 -7.68 22.90 -3.56
N LYS A 343 -6.59 23.67 -3.54
CA LYS A 343 -5.89 24.01 -2.30
C LYS A 343 -6.79 24.84 -1.38
N GLU A 344 -7.48 25.84 -1.92
CA GLU A 344 -8.44 26.64 -1.18
C GLU A 344 -9.60 25.81 -0.63
N LEU A 345 -10.15 24.88 -1.42
CA LEU A 345 -11.19 23.96 -0.96
C LEU A 345 -10.72 23.12 0.24
N ILE A 346 -9.50 22.55 0.17
CA ILE A 346 -8.92 21.79 1.28
C ILE A 346 -8.71 22.67 2.51
N LEU A 347 -8.12 23.85 2.36
CA LEU A 347 -7.89 24.78 3.46
C LEU A 347 -9.19 25.25 4.09
N ASN A 348 -10.22 25.52 3.29
CA ASN A 348 -11.54 25.91 3.77
C ASN A 348 -12.23 24.74 4.49
N LYS A 349 -12.08 23.51 3.98
CA LYS A 349 -12.56 22.31 4.67
C LYS A 349 -11.94 22.16 6.05
N ILE A 350 -10.62 22.33 6.16
CA ILE A 350 -9.89 22.29 7.44
C ILE A 350 -10.42 23.36 8.39
N LYS A 351 -10.54 24.61 7.94
CA LYS A 351 -11.10 25.72 8.76
C LYS A 351 -12.53 25.45 9.22
N ASN A 352 -13.35 24.83 8.37
CA ASN A 352 -14.76 24.61 8.64
C ASN A 352 -15.01 23.34 9.47
N GLN A 353 -14.01 22.49 9.70
CA GLN A 353 -14.10 21.33 10.58
C GLN A 353 -14.10 21.76 12.06
N ARG A 354 -15.30 22.16 12.51
CA ARG A 354 -15.89 22.30 13.86
C ARG A 354 -15.09 22.65 15.12
N SER A 355 -13.77 22.78 15.13
CA SER A 355 -13.00 23.30 16.29
C SER A 355 -11.53 23.63 15.97
N LYS A 356 -11.09 23.58 14.71
CA LYS A 356 -9.65 23.70 14.39
C LYS A 356 -9.41 24.85 13.44
N ASN A 357 -8.54 25.77 13.85
CA ASN A 357 -7.88 26.64 12.89
C ASN A 357 -6.79 25.83 12.16
N ILE A 358 -6.18 26.40 11.13
CA ILE A 358 -5.13 25.70 10.36
C ILE A 358 -3.90 25.40 11.22
N ASP A 359 -3.59 26.21 12.23
CA ASP A 359 -2.45 25.96 13.12
C ASP A 359 -2.70 24.72 14.00
N ASP A 360 -3.91 24.54 14.52
CA ASP A 360 -4.31 23.34 15.26
C ASP A 360 -4.19 22.09 14.37
N PHE A 361 -4.63 22.18 13.11
CA PHE A 361 -4.45 21.10 12.14
C PHE A 361 -2.98 20.77 11.92
N ASN A 362 -2.10 21.77 11.77
CA ASN A 362 -0.67 21.55 11.59
C ASN A 362 -0.03 20.92 12.83
N VAL A 363 -0.41 21.33 14.04
CA VAL A 363 0.06 20.72 15.29
C VAL A 363 -0.37 19.24 15.36
N GLU A 364 -1.61 18.94 15.01
CA GLU A 364 -2.11 17.57 14.98
C GLU A 364 -1.46 16.72 13.90
N LEU A 365 -1.16 17.31 12.74
CA LEU A 365 -0.40 16.65 11.68
C LEU A 365 1.01 16.30 12.16
N GLN A 366 1.68 17.22 12.85
CA GLN A 366 3.00 16.97 13.45
C GLN A 366 2.92 15.83 14.47
N SER A 367 1.93 15.83 15.35
CA SER A 367 1.68 14.70 16.27
C SER A 367 1.38 13.40 15.53
N LEU A 368 0.55 13.42 14.50
CA LEU A 368 0.21 12.24 13.70
C LEU A 368 1.45 11.60 13.09
N ILE A 369 2.40 12.40 12.63
CA ILE A 369 3.61 11.87 12.00
C ILE A 369 4.63 11.43 13.06
N PHE A 370 4.88 12.26 14.07
CA PHE A 370 6.08 12.17 14.92
C PHE A 370 5.85 11.81 16.38
N ASP A 371 4.60 11.67 16.83
CA ASP A 371 4.34 11.24 18.21
C ASP A 371 5.11 9.93 18.50
N PRO A 372 6.00 9.89 19.50
CA PRO A 372 6.88 8.74 19.71
C PRO A 372 6.15 7.44 20.05
N GLU A 373 4.93 7.52 20.59
CA GLU A 373 4.17 6.36 21.03
C GLU A 373 3.13 5.91 20.00
N SER A 374 2.51 6.85 19.30
CA SER A 374 1.32 6.64 18.48
C SER A 374 1.39 7.23 17.06
N GLY A 375 2.47 7.94 16.74
CA GLY A 375 2.67 8.54 15.42
C GLY A 375 3.00 7.52 14.34
N LEU A 376 2.86 7.92 13.08
CA LEU A 376 3.19 7.08 11.91
C LEU A 376 4.66 6.64 11.90
N MET A 377 5.55 7.43 12.50
CA MET A 377 6.97 7.10 12.65
C MET A 377 7.29 6.34 13.95
N ALA A 378 6.35 6.19 14.90
CA ALA A 378 6.59 5.48 16.16
C ALA A 378 7.05 4.03 15.91
N THR A 379 6.42 3.35 14.94
CA THR A 379 6.79 1.99 14.54
C THR A 379 8.21 1.88 13.99
N TRP A 380 8.84 2.99 13.61
CA TRP A 380 10.18 3.04 13.05
C TRP A 380 11.24 3.47 14.06
N HIS A 381 10.87 4.27 15.06
CA HIS A 381 11.78 4.71 16.12
C HIS A 381 11.91 3.67 17.26
N ALA A 382 10.86 2.92 17.54
CA ALA A 382 10.82 1.94 18.64
C ALA A 382 11.21 0.53 18.17
N MET A 383 12.36 0.40 17.49
CA MET A 383 12.93 -0.92 17.20
C MET A 383 13.44 -1.57 18.49
N ASP A 384 12.54 -2.22 19.20
CA ASP A 384 12.90 -3.16 20.24
C ASP A 384 13.51 -4.44 19.64
N SER A 385 14.12 -5.26 20.49
CA SER A 385 14.69 -6.54 20.09
C SER A 385 13.66 -7.46 19.41
N LEU A 386 12.35 -7.30 19.69
CA LEU A 386 11.29 -8.09 19.06
C LEU A 386 11.08 -7.69 17.59
N GLN A 387 11.17 -6.40 17.24
CA GLN A 387 11.12 -5.97 15.84
C GLN A 387 12.34 -6.44 15.05
N GLN A 388 13.54 -6.41 15.64
CA GLN A 388 14.76 -6.97 15.02
C GLN A 388 14.61 -8.48 14.75
N MET A 389 14.10 -9.23 15.73
CA MET A 389 13.79 -10.65 15.55
C MET A 389 12.72 -10.87 14.47
N GLY A 390 11.73 -9.98 14.39
CA GLY A 390 10.73 -9.98 13.33
C GLY A 390 11.33 -9.75 11.93
N GLU A 391 12.37 -8.93 11.82
CA GLU A 391 13.11 -8.74 10.55
C GLU A 391 13.86 -9.98 10.13
N VAL A 392 14.56 -10.64 11.05
CA VAL A 392 15.21 -11.92 10.78
C VAL A 392 14.18 -12.96 10.34
N GLY A 393 13.04 -13.05 11.03
CA GLY A 393 11.95 -13.95 10.65
C GLY A 393 11.37 -13.67 9.27
N ARG A 394 11.27 -12.40 8.86
CA ARG A 394 10.86 -11.99 7.52
C ARG A 394 11.91 -12.35 6.47
N LEU A 395 13.18 -12.09 6.73
CA LEU A 395 14.28 -12.45 5.83
C LEU A 395 14.36 -13.97 5.61
N ILE A 396 14.21 -14.78 6.67
CA ILE A 396 14.11 -16.24 6.55
C ILE A 396 12.92 -16.63 5.67
N ARG A 397 11.76 -16.00 5.86
CA ARG A 397 10.57 -16.25 5.04
C ARG A 397 10.83 -15.95 3.57
N TRP A 398 11.49 -14.84 3.28
CA TRP A 398 11.92 -14.50 1.93
C TRP A 398 12.86 -15.56 1.35
N GLY A 399 13.89 -15.98 2.09
CA GLY A 399 14.81 -17.04 1.65
C GLY A 399 14.16 -18.40 1.42
N LEU A 400 13.22 -18.80 2.29
CA LEU A 400 12.43 -20.04 2.09
C LEU A 400 11.55 -19.95 0.85
N ALA A 401 10.96 -18.77 0.61
CA ALA A 401 10.03 -18.56 -0.48
C ALA A 401 10.75 -18.33 -1.83
N ASP A 402 12.01 -17.92 -1.80
CA ASP A 402 12.93 -17.90 -2.95
C ASP A 402 13.25 -19.31 -3.49
N ALA A 403 12.88 -20.37 -2.76
CA ALA A 403 13.05 -21.78 -3.13
C ALA A 403 14.50 -22.14 -3.54
N GLY A 404 15.49 -21.43 -3.00
CA GLY A 404 16.90 -21.65 -3.30
C GLY A 404 17.40 -21.05 -4.60
N THR A 405 16.63 -20.18 -5.28
CA THR A 405 17.09 -19.56 -6.54
C THR A 405 18.18 -18.49 -6.35
N GLY A 406 18.37 -18.01 -5.12
CA GLY A 406 19.32 -16.95 -4.78
C GLY A 406 18.91 -15.56 -5.27
N LYS A 407 17.67 -15.38 -5.78
CA LYS A 407 17.23 -14.11 -6.37
C LYS A 407 16.93 -13.07 -5.29
N VAL A 408 16.19 -13.48 -4.25
CA VAL A 408 15.92 -12.65 -3.08
C VAL A 408 17.21 -12.16 -2.42
N TRP A 409 18.20 -13.03 -2.23
CA TRP A 409 19.46 -12.67 -1.56
C TRP A 409 20.26 -11.66 -2.36
N ARG A 410 20.36 -11.84 -3.68
CA ARG A 410 20.99 -10.86 -4.57
C ARG A 410 20.27 -9.51 -4.56
N ALA A 411 18.93 -9.51 -4.57
CA ALA A 411 18.15 -8.28 -4.46
C ALA A 411 18.36 -7.59 -3.11
N TRP A 412 18.46 -8.36 -2.01
CA TRP A 412 18.73 -7.83 -0.67
C TRP A 412 20.07 -7.11 -0.58
N GLU A 413 21.15 -7.72 -1.08
CA GLU A 413 22.50 -7.14 -1.09
C GLU A 413 22.58 -5.78 -1.81
N THR A 414 21.70 -5.53 -2.78
CA THR A 414 21.63 -4.26 -3.50
C THR A 414 20.77 -3.19 -2.83
N CYS A 415 19.99 -3.57 -1.81
CA CYS A 415 18.98 -2.71 -1.17
C CYS A 415 19.40 -2.16 0.20
N GLU A 416 20.38 -2.78 0.87
CA GLU A 416 21.11 -2.19 2.01
C GLU A 416 22.05 -1.07 1.55
#